data_AF-A0A7X7V0C6-F1
#
_entry.id   AF-A0A7X7V0C6-F1
#
_cell.length_a   1.000
_cell.length_b   1.000
_cell.length_c   1.000
_cell.angle_alpha   90.00
_cell.angle_beta   90.00
_cell.angle_gamma   90.00
#
_symmetry.space_group_name_H-M   'P 1'
#
loop_
_entity.id
_entity.type
_entity.pdbx_description
1 polymer ?
#
loop_
_entity_poly.entity_id
_entity_poly.type
_entity_poly.pdbx_seq_one_letter_code
_entity_poly.pdbx_strand_id
1 'polypeptide(L)'
;MIGRFIICKKCNAQNQLSSLNCLNCSQILRDRVVNLDFLKIVSLLIENPVKGFNYIILSENKNFITLFLFFFIFKTSLLNYSISPYLGLYIRYFPLTLFYTVIITILLIVFIIILTKFLFRLILVKLRIKDYFALIIYPLFPFFFSLVLLSLLELAVFGNYLFEISPTPFEIKPALAYIFVIFEILLLLWSLVLYVIAFQRIIQSKLLSAVIGVIVFFIIVVLPHLVLFNIVR
;
A
#
# COMPACT_ATOMS: atom_id res chain seq x y z
N MET A 1 3.73 3.12 27.68
CA MET A 1 4.29 2.43 26.50
C MET A 1 3.22 2.31 25.44
N ILE A 2 3.46 2.78 24.22
CA ILE A 2 2.42 2.82 23.17
C ILE A 2 2.64 1.69 22.13
N GLY A 3 3.78 0.99 22.14
CA GLY A 3 4.03 -0.19 21.30
C GLY A 3 3.34 -1.47 21.77
N ARG A 4 2.99 -2.39 20.87
CA ARG A 4 2.51 -3.74 21.24
C ARG A 4 3.67 -4.72 21.43
N PHE A 5 3.55 -5.60 22.43
CA PHE A 5 4.59 -6.55 22.85
C PHE A 5 4.01 -7.94 23.16
N ILE A 6 4.87 -8.96 23.17
CA ILE A 6 4.54 -10.32 23.62
C ILE A 6 5.32 -10.61 24.91
N ILE A 7 4.62 -11.09 25.94
CA ILE A 7 5.22 -11.45 27.24
C ILE A 7 5.57 -12.95 27.22
N CYS A 8 6.80 -13.28 27.59
CA CYS A 8 7.22 -14.68 27.71
C CYS A 8 6.60 -15.35 28.94
N LYS A 9 5.96 -16.50 28.77
CA LYS A 9 5.31 -17.22 29.88
C LYS A 9 6.28 -17.78 30.93
N LYS A 10 7.55 -18.03 30.59
CA LYS A 10 8.55 -18.62 31.49
C LYS A 10 9.37 -17.58 32.26
N CYS A 11 9.79 -16.50 31.61
CA CYS A 11 10.65 -15.50 32.23
C CYS A 11 10.04 -14.10 32.36
N ASN A 12 8.77 -13.92 31.97
CA ASN A 12 8.04 -12.64 31.98
C ASN A 12 8.72 -11.48 31.23
N ALA A 13 9.76 -11.76 30.44
CA ALA A 13 10.43 -10.75 29.63
C ALA A 13 9.49 -10.25 28.52
N GLN A 14 9.53 -8.93 28.27
CA GLN A 14 8.84 -8.29 27.16
C GLN A 14 9.65 -8.49 25.87
N ASN A 15 9.02 -9.04 24.84
CA ASN A 15 9.62 -9.28 23.54
C ASN A 15 8.84 -8.53 22.44
N GLN A 16 9.51 -8.33 21.30
CA GLN A 16 8.90 -7.71 20.12
C GLN A 16 7.79 -8.62 19.56
N LEU A 17 6.76 -8.02 18.96
CA LEU A 17 5.61 -8.78 18.44
C LEU A 17 6.00 -9.81 17.37
N SER A 18 7.05 -9.53 16.59
CA SER A 18 7.55 -10.42 15.53
C SER A 18 8.50 -11.52 16.02
N SER A 19 8.97 -11.52 17.27
CA SER A 19 9.99 -12.49 17.73
C SER A 19 9.45 -13.91 17.84
N LEU A 20 10.23 -14.89 17.36
CA LEU A 20 9.92 -16.32 17.49
C LEU A 20 10.38 -16.88 18.84
N ASN A 21 11.60 -16.53 19.24
CA ASN A 21 12.19 -16.98 20.49
C ASN A 21 12.32 -15.80 21.46
N CYS A 22 12.18 -16.07 22.75
CA CYS A 22 12.43 -15.09 23.78
C CYS A 22 13.91 -14.70 23.80
N LEU A 23 14.22 -13.40 23.83
CA LEU A 23 15.60 -12.90 23.90
C LEU A 23 16.33 -13.30 25.20
N ASN A 24 15.58 -13.53 26.28
CA ASN A 24 16.17 -13.83 27.59
C ASN A 24 16.29 -15.33 27.86
N CYS A 25 15.26 -16.13 27.53
CA CYS A 25 15.21 -17.55 27.91
C CYS A 25 15.11 -18.53 26.73
N SER A 26 15.27 -18.03 25.50
CA SER A 26 15.21 -18.78 24.22
C SER A 26 13.96 -19.62 23.95
N GLN A 27 12.96 -19.60 24.84
CA GLN A 27 11.70 -20.31 24.64
C GLN A 27 10.95 -19.80 23.40
N ILE A 28 10.36 -20.73 22.65
CA ILE A 28 9.47 -20.45 21.52
C ILE A 28 8.21 -19.74 22.04
N LEU A 29 7.94 -18.55 21.50
CA LEU A 29 6.82 -17.69 21.88
C LEU A 29 5.56 -17.95 21.03
N ARG A 30 5.72 -18.45 19.81
CA ARG A 30 4.65 -18.63 18.83
C ARG A 30 5.05 -19.59 17.71
N ASP A 31 4.06 -20.01 16.93
CA ASP A 31 4.28 -20.78 15.72
C ASP A 31 4.99 -19.98 14.63
N ARG A 32 5.81 -20.69 13.87
CA ARG A 32 6.64 -20.14 12.80
C ARG A 32 5.81 -19.99 11.53
N VAL A 33 5.87 -18.80 10.93
CA VAL A 33 5.31 -18.52 9.60
C VAL A 33 6.47 -18.16 8.68
N VAL A 34 6.89 -19.11 7.85
CA VAL A 34 8.08 -18.92 6.99
C VAL A 34 7.72 -18.03 5.79
N ASN A 35 6.79 -18.52 4.97
CA ASN A 35 6.35 -17.86 3.75
C ASN A 35 4.89 -17.46 3.85
N LEU A 36 4.58 -16.45 3.07
CA LEU A 36 3.26 -15.90 2.86
C LEU A 36 2.63 -16.63 1.66
N ASP A 37 1.38 -17.08 1.81
CA ASP A 37 0.55 -17.61 0.73
C ASP A 37 -0.27 -16.46 0.10
N PHE A 38 -0.21 -16.33 -1.23
CA PHE A 38 -0.85 -15.23 -1.95
C PHE A 38 -2.35 -15.19 -1.72
N LEU A 39 -3.06 -16.27 -2.06
CA LEU A 39 -4.52 -16.33 -2.01
C LEU A 39 -5.01 -16.15 -0.58
N LYS A 40 -4.30 -16.75 0.38
CA LYS A 40 -4.61 -16.58 1.80
C LYS A 40 -4.50 -15.13 2.25
N ILE A 41 -3.48 -14.40 1.82
CA ILE A 41 -3.30 -12.99 2.20
C ILE A 41 -4.32 -12.11 1.52
N VAL A 42 -4.60 -12.35 0.24
CA VAL A 42 -5.64 -11.65 -0.49
C VAL A 42 -6.99 -11.80 0.22
N SER A 43 -7.41 -13.04 0.51
CA SER A 43 -8.65 -13.31 1.26
C SER A 43 -8.62 -12.65 2.64
N LEU A 44 -7.54 -12.79 3.40
CA LEU A 44 -7.44 -12.17 4.73
C LEU A 44 -7.49 -10.65 4.67
N LEU A 45 -6.84 -10.00 3.70
CA LEU A 45 -6.87 -8.55 3.57
C LEU A 45 -8.25 -8.02 3.19
N ILE A 46 -9.10 -8.83 2.55
CA ILE A 46 -10.49 -8.49 2.21
C ILE A 46 -11.41 -8.78 3.40
N GLU A 47 -11.39 -9.99 3.93
CA GLU A 47 -12.36 -10.47 4.92
C GLU A 47 -12.02 -10.05 6.36
N ASN A 48 -10.75 -10.14 6.74
CA ASN A 48 -10.29 -9.84 8.10
C ASN A 48 -8.89 -9.23 8.10
N PRO A 49 -8.75 -7.95 7.72
CA PRO A 49 -7.45 -7.30 7.54
C PRO A 49 -6.62 -7.28 8.83
N VAL A 50 -7.27 -7.31 10.01
CA VAL A 50 -6.57 -7.42 11.30
C VAL A 50 -5.80 -8.74 11.39
N LYS A 51 -6.42 -9.87 11.03
CA LYS A 51 -5.75 -11.17 10.96
C LYS A 51 -4.70 -11.18 9.84
N GLY A 52 -5.01 -10.57 8.69
CA GLY A 52 -4.09 -10.44 7.56
C GLY A 52 -2.78 -9.74 7.95
N PHE A 53 -2.85 -8.56 8.55
CA PHE A 53 -1.64 -7.83 8.97
C PHE A 53 -0.90 -8.50 10.11
N ASN A 54 -1.59 -9.18 11.05
CA ASN A 54 -0.91 -10.02 12.03
C ASN A 54 -0.11 -11.13 11.32
N TYR A 55 -0.72 -11.84 10.38
CA TYR A 55 -0.05 -12.90 9.61
C TYR A 55 1.15 -12.36 8.82
N ILE A 56 0.99 -11.19 8.19
CA ILE A 56 2.07 -10.49 7.47
C ILE A 56 3.20 -10.11 8.42
N ILE A 57 2.94 -9.48 9.56
CA ILE A 57 4.00 -9.07 10.51
C ILE A 57 4.77 -10.28 11.03
N LEU A 58 4.05 -11.36 11.33
CA LEU A 58 4.59 -12.59 11.91
C LEU A 58 5.40 -13.43 10.90
N SER A 59 5.29 -13.18 9.60
CA SER A 59 6.07 -13.94 8.63
C SER A 59 7.56 -13.58 8.63
N GLU A 60 8.40 -14.54 8.25
CA GLU A 60 9.85 -14.29 8.06
C GLU A 60 10.12 -13.67 6.70
N ASN A 61 9.56 -14.25 5.64
CA ASN A 61 9.73 -13.78 4.28
C ASN A 61 8.47 -13.04 3.79
N LYS A 62 8.69 -11.89 3.16
CA LYS A 62 7.63 -10.99 2.68
C LYS A 62 7.51 -11.08 1.15
N ASN A 63 7.19 -12.25 0.65
CA ASN A 63 7.43 -12.64 -0.75
C ASN A 63 6.69 -11.77 -1.78
N PHE A 64 5.55 -11.18 -1.43
CA PHE A 64 4.72 -10.40 -2.36
C PHE A 64 4.96 -8.88 -2.33
N ILE A 65 6.00 -8.40 -1.64
CA ILE A 65 6.32 -6.96 -1.60
C ILE A 65 6.56 -6.41 -3.01
N THR A 66 7.44 -7.06 -3.77
CA THR A 66 7.80 -6.62 -5.13
C THR A 66 6.59 -6.67 -6.07
N LEU A 67 5.76 -7.69 -5.92
CA LEU A 67 4.54 -7.88 -6.70
C LEU A 67 3.54 -6.73 -6.48
N PHE A 68 3.19 -6.42 -5.24
CA PHE A 68 2.24 -5.33 -4.96
C PHE A 68 2.81 -3.96 -5.31
N LEU A 69 4.11 -3.76 -5.17
CA LEU A 69 4.77 -2.55 -5.62
C LEU A 69 4.68 -2.38 -7.14
N PHE A 70 4.90 -3.46 -7.91
CA PHE A 70 4.75 -3.44 -9.36
C PHE A 70 3.32 -3.03 -9.78
N PHE A 71 2.30 -3.66 -9.20
CA PHE A 71 0.90 -3.33 -9.51
C PHE A 71 0.56 -1.88 -9.18
N PHE A 72 1.02 -1.40 -8.02
CA PHE A 72 0.82 -0.01 -7.62
C PHE A 72 1.47 0.98 -8.60
N ILE A 73 2.75 0.79 -8.93
CA ILE A 73 3.48 1.68 -9.85
C ILE A 73 2.80 1.70 -11.22
N PHE A 74 2.48 0.52 -11.76
CA PHE A 74 1.90 0.42 -13.10
C PHE A 74 0.52 1.08 -13.15
N LYS A 75 -0.36 0.82 -12.18
CA LYS A 75 -1.68 1.48 -12.10
C LYS A 75 -1.54 2.99 -11.94
N THR A 76 -0.64 3.45 -11.08
CA THR A 76 -0.38 4.88 -10.87
C THR A 76 0.12 5.56 -12.15
N SER A 77 0.99 4.90 -12.91
CA SER A 77 1.44 5.37 -14.22
C SER A 77 0.29 5.44 -15.23
N LEU A 78 -0.57 4.42 -15.28
CA LEU A 78 -1.74 4.38 -16.15
C LEU A 78 -2.71 5.53 -15.84
N LEU A 79 -3.00 5.78 -14.56
CA LEU A 79 -3.85 6.89 -14.12
C LEU A 79 -3.25 8.24 -14.50
N ASN A 80 -1.97 8.45 -14.22
CA ASN A 80 -1.30 9.71 -14.59
C ASN A 80 -1.33 9.95 -16.10
N TYR A 81 -1.08 8.90 -16.89
CA TYR A 81 -1.14 9.00 -18.34
C TYR A 81 -2.55 9.33 -18.83
N SER A 82 -3.59 8.68 -18.28
CA SER A 82 -4.99 8.91 -18.63
C SER A 82 -5.50 10.30 -18.24
N ILE A 83 -5.05 10.84 -17.10
CA ILE A 83 -5.48 12.16 -16.59
C ILE A 83 -4.72 13.31 -17.27
N SER A 84 -3.48 13.07 -17.73
CA SER A 84 -2.61 14.12 -18.27
C SER A 84 -3.23 15.03 -19.35
N PRO A 85 -4.00 14.52 -20.33
CA PRO A 85 -4.58 15.36 -21.38
C PRO A 85 -5.60 16.36 -20.82
N TYR A 86 -6.38 15.96 -19.81
CA TYR A 86 -7.38 16.81 -19.14
C TYR A 86 -6.76 17.98 -18.38
N LEU A 87 -5.48 17.88 -18.02
CA LEU A 87 -4.73 18.94 -17.35
C LEU A 87 -3.95 19.82 -18.34
N GLY A 88 -4.11 19.61 -19.66
CA GLY A 88 -3.33 20.28 -20.70
C GLY A 88 -1.87 19.82 -20.76
N LEU A 89 -1.53 18.71 -20.08
CA LEU A 89 -0.21 18.11 -20.08
C LEU A 89 -0.17 17.00 -21.13
N TYR A 90 0.44 17.26 -22.28
CA TYR A 90 0.58 16.23 -23.33
C TYR A 90 1.78 15.33 -23.03
N ILE A 91 1.62 14.38 -22.11
CA ILE A 91 2.62 13.33 -21.96
C ILE A 91 2.54 12.42 -23.18
N ARG A 92 3.41 12.67 -24.15
CA ARG A 92 3.37 11.96 -25.43
C ARG A 92 3.81 10.49 -25.35
N TYR A 93 4.46 10.10 -24.23
CA TYR A 93 5.10 8.79 -24.10
C TYR A 93 4.80 8.14 -22.73
N PHE A 94 3.98 7.08 -22.75
CA PHE A 94 3.71 6.25 -21.56
C PHE A 94 4.99 5.72 -20.88
N PRO A 95 6.02 5.22 -21.60
CA PRO A 95 7.25 4.75 -20.95
C PRO A 95 7.96 5.81 -20.09
N LEU A 96 7.88 7.08 -20.47
CA LEU A 96 8.46 8.17 -19.71
C LEU A 96 7.67 8.42 -18.41
N THR A 97 6.34 8.36 -18.47
CA THR A 97 5.47 8.41 -17.28
C THR A 97 5.80 7.28 -16.32
N LEU A 98 5.97 6.07 -16.86
CA LEU A 98 6.33 4.89 -16.08
C LEU A 98 7.70 5.04 -15.42
N PHE A 99 8.69 5.57 -16.15
CA PHE A 99 10.01 5.83 -15.60
C PHE A 99 9.99 6.82 -14.43
N TYR A 100 9.32 7.97 -14.57
CA TYR A 100 9.22 8.95 -13.49
C TYR A 100 8.42 8.41 -12.29
N THR A 101 7.31 7.71 -12.54
CA THR A 101 6.53 7.10 -11.45
C THR A 101 7.33 6.07 -10.66
N VAL A 102 8.16 5.24 -11.32
CA VAL A 102 9.08 4.31 -10.64
C VAL A 102 10.02 5.07 -9.71
N ILE A 103 10.72 6.10 -10.22
CA ILE A 103 11.71 6.85 -9.44
C ILE A 103 11.04 7.54 -8.24
N ILE A 104 9.96 8.30 -8.49
CA ILE A 104 9.26 9.04 -7.44
C ILE A 104 8.73 8.09 -6.38
N THR A 105 8.10 6.98 -6.78
CA THR A 105 7.53 6.01 -5.83
C THR A 105 8.61 5.36 -4.97
N ILE A 106 9.73 4.94 -5.56
CA ILE A 106 10.83 4.32 -4.81
C ILE A 106 11.42 5.33 -3.81
N LEU A 107 11.66 6.58 -4.24
CA LEU A 107 12.18 7.63 -3.35
C LEU A 107 11.23 7.90 -2.19
N LEU A 108 9.92 7.99 -2.46
CA LEU A 108 8.90 8.19 -1.43
C LEU A 108 8.79 7.02 -0.46
N ILE A 109 8.88 5.78 -0.94
CA ILE A 109 8.90 4.59 -0.07
C ILE A 109 10.12 4.61 0.84
N VAL A 110 11.32 4.89 0.30
CA VAL A 110 12.54 4.98 1.10
C VAL A 110 12.43 6.10 2.13
N PHE A 111 11.93 7.27 1.75
CA PHE A 111 11.69 8.38 2.65
C PHE A 111 10.72 8.01 3.78
N ILE A 112 9.58 7.38 3.45
CA ILE A 112 8.59 6.95 4.44
C ILE A 112 9.15 5.88 5.38
N ILE A 113 10.01 4.96 4.91
CA ILE A 113 10.67 3.98 5.78
C ILE A 113 11.57 4.68 6.78
N ILE A 114 12.37 5.64 6.33
CA ILE A 114 13.25 6.42 7.22
C ILE A 114 12.42 7.19 8.25
N LEU A 115 11.36 7.87 7.79
CA LEU A 115 10.45 8.64 8.64
C LEU A 115 9.74 7.75 9.68
N THR A 116 9.12 6.66 9.25
CA THR A 116 8.39 5.74 10.15
C THR A 116 9.34 5.04 11.13
N LYS A 117 10.56 4.68 10.71
CA LYS A 117 11.59 4.15 11.60
C LYS A 117 12.01 5.17 12.65
N PHE A 118 12.14 6.44 12.28
CA PHE A 118 12.43 7.53 13.22
C PHE A 118 11.27 7.70 14.21
N LEU A 119 10.03 7.83 13.73
CA LEU A 119 8.85 7.98 14.58
C LEU A 119 8.66 6.80 15.54
N PHE A 120 8.86 5.57 15.08
CA PHE A 120 8.69 4.38 15.94
C PHE A 120 9.76 4.25 17.01
N ARG A 121 10.99 4.74 16.75
CA ARG A 121 12.02 4.82 17.79
C ARG A 121 11.60 5.75 18.94
N LEU A 122 10.95 6.88 18.64
CA LEU A 122 10.43 7.79 19.66
C LEU A 122 9.37 7.11 20.54
N ILE A 123 8.65 6.14 19.99
CA ILE A 123 7.57 5.42 20.67
C ILE A 123 8.07 4.07 21.27
N LEU A 124 9.39 3.83 21.25
CA LEU A 124 10.04 2.61 21.75
C LEU A 124 9.57 1.32 21.05
N VAL A 125 9.08 1.44 19.81
CA VAL A 125 8.73 0.31 18.96
C VAL A 125 9.95 -0.08 18.14
N LYS A 126 10.35 -1.35 18.21
CA LYS A 126 11.41 -1.94 17.39
C LYS A 126 10.81 -2.96 16.43
N LEU A 127 11.05 -2.76 15.14
CA LEU A 127 10.64 -3.64 14.03
C LEU A 127 11.83 -3.96 13.13
N ARG A 128 11.76 -5.06 12.38
CA ARG A 128 12.73 -5.39 11.34
C ARG A 128 12.48 -4.50 10.12
N ILE A 129 13.53 -4.19 9.34
CA ILE A 129 13.40 -3.37 8.12
C ILE A 129 12.33 -3.93 7.17
N LYS A 130 12.30 -5.27 6.99
CA LYS A 130 11.30 -5.96 6.16
C LYS A 130 9.86 -5.75 6.63
N ASP A 131 9.63 -5.54 7.93
CA ASP A 131 8.29 -5.29 8.47
C ASP A 131 7.84 -3.85 8.15
N TYR A 132 8.75 -2.86 8.13
CA TYR A 132 8.42 -1.50 7.66
C TYR A 132 7.95 -1.50 6.21
N PHE A 133 8.69 -2.16 5.31
CA PHE A 133 8.28 -2.32 3.92
C PHE A 133 6.91 -2.99 3.81
N ALA A 134 6.66 -4.05 4.58
CA ALA A 134 5.39 -4.76 4.52
C ALA A 134 4.20 -3.88 4.93
N LEU A 135 4.36 -3.04 5.95
CA LEU A 135 3.30 -2.12 6.40
C LEU A 135 3.00 -1.01 5.40
N ILE A 136 3.98 -0.64 4.58
CA ILE A 136 3.81 0.41 3.58
C ILE A 136 3.21 -0.17 2.31
N ILE A 137 3.60 -1.40 1.93
CA ILE A 137 3.30 -1.94 0.60
C ILE A 137 2.06 -2.85 0.59
N TYR A 138 1.81 -3.67 1.61
CA TYR A 138 0.61 -4.52 1.61
C TYR A 138 -0.72 -3.75 1.64
N PRO A 139 -0.84 -2.55 2.25
CA PRO A 139 -2.05 -1.73 2.08
C PRO A 139 -2.33 -1.25 0.66
N LEU A 140 -1.34 -1.30 -0.24
CA LEU A 140 -1.50 -1.00 -1.67
C LEU A 140 -2.10 -2.17 -2.45
N PHE A 141 -2.39 -3.29 -1.80
CA PHE A 141 -3.04 -4.44 -2.40
C PHE A 141 -4.27 -4.09 -3.27
N PRO A 142 -5.17 -3.16 -2.92
CA PRO A 142 -6.33 -2.84 -3.77
C PRO A 142 -5.97 -2.40 -5.19
N PHE A 143 -4.76 -1.85 -5.41
CA PHE A 143 -4.26 -1.49 -6.73
C PHE A 143 -4.04 -2.70 -7.65
N PHE A 144 -3.87 -3.91 -7.08
CA PHE A 144 -3.88 -5.15 -7.86
C PHE A 144 -5.22 -5.34 -8.59
N PHE A 145 -6.35 -5.21 -7.89
CA PHE A 145 -7.67 -5.33 -8.51
C PHE A 145 -7.99 -4.17 -9.44
N SER A 146 -7.59 -2.97 -9.04
CA SER A 146 -7.70 -1.78 -9.89
C SER A 146 -6.99 -1.97 -11.22
N LEU A 147 -5.79 -2.57 -11.24
CA LEU A 147 -5.08 -2.82 -12.49
C LEU A 147 -5.65 -4.02 -13.27
N VAL A 148 -5.73 -5.18 -12.61
CA VAL A 148 -5.99 -6.45 -13.29
C VAL A 148 -7.45 -6.58 -13.69
N LEU A 149 -8.38 -6.05 -12.90
CA LEU A 149 -9.81 -6.14 -13.21
C LEU A 149 -10.31 -4.85 -13.84
N LEU A 150 -10.25 -3.73 -13.10
CA LEU A 150 -10.88 -2.49 -13.54
C LEU A 150 -10.22 -1.91 -14.79
N SER A 151 -8.90 -1.74 -14.81
CA SER A 151 -8.24 -1.16 -16.00
C SER A 151 -8.34 -2.02 -17.26
N LEU A 152 -8.36 -3.35 -17.14
CA LEU A 152 -8.60 -4.20 -18.31
C LEU A 152 -10.02 -4.03 -18.84
N LEU A 153 -11.02 -3.91 -17.96
CA LEU A 153 -12.41 -3.66 -18.35
C LEU A 153 -12.59 -2.24 -18.92
N GLU A 154 -11.98 -1.23 -18.32
CA GLU A 154 -11.94 0.13 -18.84
C GLU A 154 -11.38 0.13 -20.27
N LEU A 155 -10.22 -0.50 -20.48
CA LEU A 155 -9.59 -0.61 -21.81
C LEU A 155 -10.48 -1.37 -22.81
N ALA A 156 -11.17 -2.43 -22.38
CA ALA A 156 -12.09 -3.15 -23.25
C ALA A 156 -13.33 -2.33 -23.64
N VAL A 157 -13.83 -1.48 -22.73
CA VAL A 157 -15.06 -0.70 -22.94
C VAL A 157 -14.82 0.58 -23.74
N PHE A 158 -13.71 1.27 -23.45
CA PHE A 158 -13.39 2.60 -23.96
C PHE A 158 -12.20 2.61 -24.94
N GLY A 159 -11.33 1.60 -24.92
CA GLY A 159 -10.16 1.56 -25.80
C GLY A 159 -9.29 2.81 -25.67
N ASN A 160 -8.98 3.41 -26.81
CA ASN A 160 -8.11 4.60 -26.89
C ASN A 160 -8.74 5.85 -26.26
N TYR A 161 -10.07 5.92 -26.15
CA TYR A 161 -10.77 7.08 -25.59
C TYR A 161 -10.45 7.32 -24.10
N LEU A 162 -9.85 6.35 -23.40
CA LEU A 162 -9.32 6.57 -22.04
C LEU A 162 -8.19 7.61 -21.99
N PHE A 163 -7.49 7.80 -23.10
CA PHE A 163 -6.29 8.63 -23.19
C PHE A 163 -6.51 9.89 -24.04
N GLU A 164 -7.74 10.16 -24.47
CA GLU A 164 -8.11 11.29 -25.33
C GLU A 164 -8.96 12.32 -24.56
N ILE A 165 -8.86 13.59 -24.97
CA ILE A 165 -9.64 14.70 -24.40
C ILE A 165 -11.03 14.78 -25.02
N SER A 166 -11.17 14.34 -26.26
CA SER A 166 -12.40 14.49 -27.03
C SER A 166 -12.48 13.40 -28.10
N PRO A 167 -13.44 12.45 -28.02
CA PRO A 167 -14.49 12.35 -26.99
C PRO A 167 -13.99 11.73 -25.68
N THR A 168 -14.53 12.17 -24.55
CA THR A 168 -14.19 11.61 -23.23
C THR A 168 -14.94 10.31 -22.93
N PRO A 169 -14.46 9.44 -22.02
CA PRO A 169 -15.21 8.24 -21.59
C PRO A 169 -16.64 8.55 -21.10
N PHE A 170 -16.83 9.74 -20.52
CA PHE A 170 -18.13 10.22 -20.02
C PHE A 170 -19.08 10.63 -21.15
N GLU A 171 -18.58 11.01 -22.32
CA GLU A 171 -19.41 11.31 -23.49
C GLU A 171 -19.84 10.04 -24.24
N ILE A 172 -18.95 9.04 -24.30
CA ILE A 172 -19.18 7.84 -25.10
C ILE A 172 -20.11 6.87 -24.38
N LYS A 173 -19.79 6.52 -23.13
CA LYS A 173 -20.59 5.59 -22.30
C LYS A 173 -20.66 6.12 -20.85
N PRO A 174 -21.44 7.19 -20.59
CA PRO A 174 -21.47 7.87 -19.29
C PRO A 174 -21.75 6.93 -18.12
N ALA A 175 -22.76 6.06 -18.25
CA ALA A 175 -23.15 5.15 -17.19
C ALA A 175 -22.00 4.24 -16.75
N LEU A 176 -21.29 3.63 -17.72
CA LEU A 176 -20.14 2.78 -17.42
C LEU A 176 -18.96 3.60 -16.85
N ALA A 177 -18.72 4.80 -17.37
CA ALA A 177 -17.64 5.66 -16.88
C ALA A 177 -17.82 6.01 -15.40
N TYR A 178 -19.02 6.40 -14.98
CA TYR A 178 -19.32 6.65 -13.57
C TYR A 178 -19.19 5.38 -12.70
N ILE A 179 -19.63 4.22 -13.21
CA ILE A 179 -19.47 2.95 -12.49
C ILE A 179 -17.98 2.65 -12.24
N PHE A 180 -17.12 2.77 -13.25
CA PHE A 180 -15.68 2.54 -13.10
C PHE A 180 -15.06 3.50 -12.08
N VAL A 181 -15.36 4.80 -12.16
CA VAL A 181 -14.87 5.80 -11.21
C VAL A 181 -15.30 5.48 -9.77
N ILE A 182 -16.56 5.07 -9.56
CA ILE A 182 -17.05 4.68 -8.23
C ILE A 182 -16.24 3.49 -7.69
N PHE A 183 -16.00 2.47 -8.51
CA PHE A 183 -15.19 1.31 -8.09
C PHE A 183 -13.73 1.67 -7.79
N GLU A 184 -13.11 2.55 -8.57
CA GLU A 184 -11.77 3.07 -8.31
C GLU A 184 -11.70 3.82 -6.96
N ILE A 185 -12.69 4.70 -6.69
CA ILE A 185 -12.78 5.41 -5.41
C ILE A 185 -12.95 4.42 -4.25
N LEU A 186 -13.78 3.38 -4.40
CA LEU A 186 -13.96 2.35 -3.36
C LEU A 186 -12.66 1.60 -3.06
N LEU A 187 -11.87 1.23 -4.09
CA LEU A 187 -10.57 0.58 -3.88
C LEU A 187 -9.55 1.51 -3.23
N LEU A 188 -9.56 2.79 -3.60
CA LEU A 188 -8.69 3.82 -2.99
C LEU A 188 -9.04 4.02 -1.51
N LEU A 189 -10.33 4.14 -1.18
CA LEU A 189 -10.81 4.20 0.20
C LEU A 189 -10.46 2.93 0.97
N TRP A 190 -10.54 1.76 0.33
CA TRP A 190 -10.14 0.50 0.96
C TRP A 190 -8.65 0.49 1.30
N SER A 191 -7.79 0.99 0.41
CA SER A 191 -6.35 1.12 0.68
C SER A 191 -6.08 2.01 1.90
N LEU A 192 -6.79 3.14 2.02
CA LEU A 192 -6.71 4.02 3.19
C LEU A 192 -7.08 3.28 4.48
N VAL A 193 -8.18 2.51 4.47
CA VAL A 193 -8.60 1.68 5.62
C VAL A 193 -7.51 0.67 5.98
N LEU A 194 -6.92 -0.01 4.98
CA LEU A 194 -5.84 -0.96 5.21
C LEU A 194 -4.60 -0.31 5.85
N TYR A 195 -4.22 0.90 5.45
CA TYR A 195 -3.13 1.63 6.09
C TYR A 195 -3.40 1.87 7.57
N VAL A 196 -4.58 2.36 7.92
CA VAL A 196 -4.97 2.59 9.31
C VAL A 196 -4.87 1.29 10.12
N ILE A 197 -5.41 0.19 9.59
CA ILE A 197 -5.38 -1.12 10.26
C ILE A 197 -3.93 -1.64 10.42
N ALA A 198 -3.08 -1.50 9.40
CA ALA A 198 -1.69 -1.91 9.43
C ALA A 198 -0.95 -1.25 10.61
N PHE A 199 -1.05 0.08 10.73
CA PHE A 199 -0.40 0.83 11.81
C PHE A 199 -0.99 0.51 13.20
N GLN A 200 -2.30 0.25 13.29
CA GLN A 200 -2.93 -0.20 14.53
C GLN A 200 -2.39 -1.55 15.03
N ARG A 201 -1.73 -2.36 14.19
CA ARG A 201 -1.09 -3.63 14.64
C ARG A 201 0.21 -3.43 15.38
N ILE A 202 0.77 -2.24 15.31
CA ILE A 202 2.04 -1.93 15.96
C ILE A 202 1.83 -0.96 17.11
N ILE A 203 0.97 0.03 16.90
CA ILE A 203 0.70 1.11 17.81
C ILE A 203 -0.59 0.80 18.59
N GLN A 204 -0.55 0.92 19.91
CA GLN A 204 -1.69 0.69 20.79
C GLN A 204 -2.73 1.81 20.68
N SER A 205 -2.29 3.06 20.54
CA SER A 205 -3.17 4.21 20.38
C SER A 205 -3.85 4.21 19.02
N LYS A 206 -5.19 4.03 19.01
CA LYS A 206 -6.00 4.00 17.78
C LYS A 206 -5.90 5.32 17.00
N LEU A 207 -5.93 6.45 17.71
CA LEU A 207 -5.86 7.79 17.11
C LEU A 207 -4.52 8.00 16.40
N LEU A 208 -3.41 7.74 17.08
CA LEU A 208 -2.07 7.94 16.51
C LEU A 208 -1.82 7.00 15.32
N SER A 209 -2.31 5.76 15.40
CA SER A 209 -2.29 4.81 14.27
C SER A 209 -3.04 5.36 13.06
N ALA A 210 -4.23 5.93 13.27
CA ALA A 210 -5.05 6.47 12.20
C ALA A 210 -4.38 7.68 11.55
N VAL A 211 -3.86 8.62 12.35
CA VAL A 211 -3.15 9.80 11.85
C VAL A 211 -1.94 9.39 11.00
N ILE A 212 -1.10 8.48 11.49
CA ILE A 212 0.07 8.00 10.73
C ILE A 212 -0.38 7.27 9.46
N GLY A 213 -1.39 6.40 9.54
CA GLY A 213 -1.90 5.68 8.37
C GLY A 213 -2.43 6.60 7.29
N VAL A 214 -3.21 7.62 7.67
CA VAL A 214 -3.74 8.64 6.75
C VAL A 214 -2.58 9.43 6.11
N ILE A 215 -1.63 9.93 6.90
CA ILE A 215 -0.49 10.69 6.38
C ILE A 215 0.33 9.86 5.40
N VAL A 216 0.66 8.61 5.77
CA VAL A 216 1.42 7.70 4.90
C VAL A 216 0.65 7.40 3.61
N PHE A 217 -0.67 7.17 3.69
CA PHE A 217 -1.51 6.98 2.52
C PHE A 217 -1.43 8.20 1.59
N PHE A 218 -1.60 9.42 2.09
CA PHE A 218 -1.52 10.63 1.26
C PHE A 218 -0.13 10.80 0.61
N ILE A 219 0.94 10.54 1.36
CA ILE A 219 2.30 10.67 0.82
C ILE A 219 2.59 9.59 -0.23
N ILE A 220 2.15 8.34 -0.03
CA ILE A 220 2.46 7.25 -0.96
C ILE A 220 1.52 7.25 -2.17
N VAL A 221 0.24 7.53 -1.98
CA VAL A 221 -0.78 7.39 -3.02
C VAL A 221 -1.03 8.71 -3.75
N VAL A 222 -1.18 9.84 -3.04
CA VAL A 222 -1.61 11.11 -3.66
C VAL A 222 -0.42 11.94 -4.14
N LEU A 223 0.65 12.02 -3.35
CA LEU A 223 1.81 12.87 -3.68
C LEU A 223 2.51 12.49 -5.01
N PRO A 224 2.64 11.21 -5.43
CA PRO A 224 3.25 10.90 -6.72
C PRO A 224 2.54 11.55 -7.91
N HIS A 225 1.21 11.64 -7.86
CA HIS A 225 0.42 12.32 -8.89
C HIS A 225 0.77 13.82 -8.94
N LEU A 226 0.78 14.48 -7.78
CA LEU A 226 1.09 15.92 -7.68
C LEU A 226 2.52 16.24 -8.15
N VAL A 227 3.50 15.45 -7.74
CA VAL A 227 4.90 15.65 -8.13
C VAL A 227 5.09 15.44 -9.62
N LEU A 228 4.50 14.38 -10.18
CA LEU A 228 4.63 14.09 -11.61
C LEU A 228 3.98 15.18 -12.46
N PHE A 229 2.82 15.71 -12.08
CA PHE A 229 2.20 16.83 -12.78
C PHE A 229 3.07 18.09 -12.80
N ASN A 230 3.82 18.37 -11.74
CA ASN A 230 4.73 19.52 -11.68
C ASN A 230 6.03 19.33 -12.48
N ILE A 231 6.50 18.08 -12.67
CA ILE A 231 7.70 17.78 -13.46
C ILE A 231 7.42 17.84 -14.95
N VAL A 232 6.21 17.44 -15.35
CA VAL A 232 5.78 17.31 -16.75
C VAL A 232 5.29 18.64 -17.34
N ARG A 233 4.84 19.57 -16.50
CA ARG A 233 4.42 20.92 -16.91
C ARG A 233 5.61 21.75 -17.38
#